data_AF-A0A3C0ZGE5-F1
#
_entry.id   AF-A0A3C0ZGE5-F1
#
_cell.length_a   1.000
_cell.length_b   1.000
_cell.length_c   1.000
_cell.angle_alpha   90.00
_cell.angle_beta   90.00
_cell.angle_gamma   90.00
#
_symmetry.space_group_name_H-M   'P 1'
#
loop_
_entity.id
_entity.type
_entity.pdbx_description
1 polymer ?
#
loop_
_entity_poly.entity_id
_entity_poly.type
_entity_poly.pdbx_seq_one_letter_code
_entity_poly.pdbx_strand_id
1 'polypeptide(L)'
;MNLEELECAHTCRNACAMLNEAMRRESELVKFYEHILSQCDYPEVNSFLREMTEARGETILRIVQKLNELRAKSQILDGVMSSYDPAGC
;
A
#
# COMPACT_ATOMS: atom_id res chain seq x y z
N MET A 1 -2.11 -3.69 20.93
CA MET A 1 -2.37 -2.51 20.10
C MET A 1 -3.86 -2.48 19.81
N ASN A 2 -4.56 -1.48 20.36
CA ASN A 2 -6.02 -1.37 20.28
C ASN A 2 -6.46 -0.89 18.88
N LEU A 3 -7.49 -1.54 18.35
CA LEU A 3 -8.06 -1.32 17.01
C LEU A 3 -9.06 -0.15 16.94
N GLU A 4 -9.21 0.62 18.01
CA GLU A 4 -10.39 1.48 18.23
C GLU A 4 -10.24 2.95 17.79
N GLU A 5 -9.10 3.37 17.22
CA GLU A 5 -8.92 4.75 16.72
C GLU A 5 -8.86 4.82 15.19
N LEU A 6 -9.67 4.02 14.51
CA LEU A 6 -9.92 4.18 13.07
C LEU A 6 -11.16 5.07 12.85
N GLU A 7 -11.18 6.24 13.49
CA GLU A 7 -12.19 7.26 13.20
C GLU A 7 -12.00 7.75 11.76
N CYS A 8 -12.91 7.30 10.91
CA CYS A 8 -12.97 7.58 9.48
C CYS A 8 -13.42 9.04 9.25
N ALA A 9 -12.62 10.01 9.69
CA ALA A 9 -12.85 11.42 9.44
C ALA A 9 -12.05 11.86 8.19
N HIS A 10 -12.75 12.08 7.07
CA HIS A 10 -12.24 12.67 5.80
C HIS A 10 -11.33 11.78 4.90
N THR A 11 -11.67 10.50 4.83
CA THR A 11 -11.95 9.63 3.65
C THR A 11 -11.00 9.45 2.44
N CYS A 12 -9.77 9.98 2.43
CA CYS A 12 -8.74 9.43 1.51
C CYS A 12 -7.30 9.58 2.05
N ARG A 13 -7.01 10.68 2.76
CA ARG A 13 -5.67 10.99 3.25
C ARG A 13 -5.13 9.91 4.20
N ASN A 14 -5.96 9.43 5.12
CA ASN A 14 -5.62 8.32 6.01
C ASN A 14 -5.57 6.96 5.28
N ALA A 15 -6.43 6.75 4.27
CA ALA A 15 -6.41 5.53 3.47
C ALA A 15 -5.11 5.39 2.66
N CYS A 16 -4.63 6.48 2.05
CA CYS A 16 -3.33 6.51 1.38
C CYS A 16 -2.17 6.25 2.35
N ALA A 17 -2.20 6.85 3.55
CA ALA A 17 -1.17 6.61 4.57
C ALA A 17 -1.17 5.13 5.02
N MET A 18 -2.34 4.55 5.28
CA MET A 18 -2.48 3.14 5.66
C MET A 18 -2.01 2.20 4.56
N LEU A 19 -2.36 2.46 3.29
CA LEU A 19 -1.92 1.65 2.16
C LEU A 19 -0.40 1.79 1.90
N ASN A 20 0.18 2.98 2.08
CA ASN A 20 1.63 3.15 2.01
C ASN A 20 2.35 2.37 3.12
N GLU A 21 1.81 2.37 4.34
CA GLU A 21 2.36 1.59 5.45
C GLU A 21 2.23 0.08 5.21
N ALA A 22 1.10 -0.38 4.66
CA ALA A 22 0.93 -1.77 4.25
C ALA A 22 1.96 -2.17 3.19
N MET A 23 2.16 -1.34 2.16
CA MET A 23 3.18 -1.55 1.13
C MET A 23 4.60 -1.62 1.71
N ARG A 24 4.92 -0.73 2.67
CA ARG A 24 6.22 -0.72 3.35
C ARG A 24 6.46 -2.03 4.09
N ARG A 25 5.48 -2.50 4.86
CA ARG A 25 5.58 -3.77 5.62
C ARG A 25 5.72 -4.99 4.71
N GLU A 26 4.96 -5.04 3.62
CA GLU A 26 5.10 -6.10 2.61
C GLU A 26 6.51 -6.11 2.00
N SER A 27 7.04 -4.92 1.68
CA SER A 27 8.39 -4.77 1.12
C SER A 27 9.48 -5.19 2.12
N GLU A 28 9.29 -4.95 3.42
CA GLU A 28 10.21 -5.40 4.47
C GLU A 28 10.19 -6.91 4.63
N LEU A 29 9.03 -7.54 4.54
CA LEU A 29 8.90 -9.00 4.60
C LEU A 29 9.54 -9.67 3.38
N VAL A 30 9.38 -9.10 2.18
CA VAL A 30 10.10 -9.55 0.97
C VAL A 30 11.61 -9.53 1.20
N LYS A 31 12.17 -8.39 1.64
CA LYS A 31 13.61 -8.29 1.93
C LYS A 31 14.08 -9.28 2.99
N PHE A 32 13.25 -9.53 3.99
CA PHE A 32 13.54 -10.52 5.03
C PHE A 32 13.57 -11.94 4.47
N TYR A 33 12.64 -12.30 3.59
CA TYR A 33 12.64 -13.62 2.93
C TYR A 33 13.81 -13.78 1.96
N GLU A 34 14.14 -12.75 1.19
CA GLU A 34 15.35 -12.72 0.35
C GLU A 34 16.63 -12.90 1.18
N HIS A 35 16.69 -12.29 2.37
CA HIS A 35 17.80 -12.49 3.29
C HIS A 35 17.88 -13.95 3.74
N ILE A 36 16.76 -14.59 4.12
CA ILE A 36 16.76 -16.02 4.48
C ILE A 36 17.19 -16.89 3.29
N LEU A 37 16.67 -16.62 2.09
CA LEU A 37 17.05 -17.31 0.85
C LEU A 37 18.56 -17.21 0.56
N SER A 38 19.20 -16.12 0.98
CA SER A 38 20.66 -15.96 0.83
C SER A 38 21.49 -16.81 1.79
N GLN A 39 20.88 -17.30 2.89
CA GLN A 39 21.56 -18.04 3.96
C GLN A 39 21.13 -19.51 4.04
N CYS A 40 20.00 -19.87 3.44
CA CYS A 40 19.43 -21.22 3.50
C CYS A 40 19.60 -21.94 2.18
N ASP A 41 20.19 -23.13 2.21
CA ASP A 41 20.42 -24.04 1.09
C ASP A 41 19.45 -25.24 1.09
N TYR A 42 18.54 -25.32 2.07
CA TYR A 42 17.55 -26.37 2.14
C TYR A 42 16.48 -26.18 1.02
N PRO A 43 16.31 -27.15 0.08
CA PRO A 43 15.51 -26.94 -1.12
C PRO A 43 14.03 -26.64 -0.87
N GLU A 44 13.40 -27.34 0.08
CA GLU A 44 11.97 -27.18 0.37
C GLU A 44 11.67 -25.80 0.97
N VAL A 45 12.55 -25.32 1.85
CA VAL A 45 12.45 -23.98 2.46
C VAL A 45 12.69 -22.91 1.40
N ASN A 46 13.64 -23.13 0.48
CA ASN A 46 13.85 -22.23 -0.66
C ASN A 46 12.61 -22.11 -1.54
N SER A 47 12.00 -23.23 -1.93
CA SER A 47 10.78 -23.21 -2.74
C SER A 47 9.66 -22.44 -2.04
N PHE A 48 9.43 -22.76 -0.76
CA PHE A 48 8.41 -22.11 0.05
C PHE A 48 8.62 -20.60 0.19
N LEU A 49 9.86 -20.16 0.47
CA LEU A 49 10.17 -18.73 0.61
C LEU A 49 10.08 -17.98 -0.73
N ARG A 50 10.39 -18.63 -1.85
CA ARG A 50 10.22 -18.04 -3.19
C ARG A 50 8.74 -17.82 -3.50
N GLU A 51 7.90 -18.81 -3.28
CA GLU A 51 6.44 -18.69 -3.44
C GLU A 51 5.88 -17.56 -2.57
N MET A 52 6.30 -17.47 -1.31
CA MET A 52 5.88 -16.36 -0.43
C MET A 52 6.36 -15.00 -0.94
N THR A 53 7.58 -14.92 -1.46
CA THR A 53 8.15 -13.67 -2.00
C THR A 53 7.37 -13.20 -3.24
N GLU A 54 7.04 -14.12 -4.15
CA GLU A 54 6.23 -13.84 -5.33
C GLU A 54 4.82 -13.35 -4.97
N ALA A 55 4.12 -14.06 -4.06
CA ALA A 55 2.79 -13.67 -3.61
C ALA A 55 2.75 -12.29 -2.93
N ARG A 56 3.80 -11.95 -2.17
CA ARG A 56 3.94 -10.60 -1.59
C ARG A 56 4.21 -9.55 -2.66
N GLY A 57 5.02 -9.87 -3.67
CA GLY A 57 5.23 -9.01 -4.83
C GLY A 57 3.91 -8.64 -5.53
N GLU A 58 3.03 -9.63 -5.76
CA GLU A 58 1.69 -9.39 -6.29
C GLU A 58 0.84 -8.50 -5.37
N THR A 59 0.92 -8.72 -4.06
CA THR A 59 0.21 -7.91 -3.06
C THR A 59 0.67 -6.44 -3.10
N ILE A 60 1.98 -6.21 -3.18
CA ILE A 60 2.56 -4.86 -3.33
C ILE A 60 2.02 -4.19 -4.61
N LEU A 61 2.02 -4.90 -5.75
CA LEU A 61 1.49 -4.36 -7.00
C LEU A 61 0.02 -3.96 -6.89
N ARG A 62 -0.81 -4.77 -6.23
CA ARG A 62 -2.23 -4.46 -6.00
C ARG A 62 -2.41 -3.23 -5.11
N ILE A 63 -1.57 -3.07 -4.08
CA ILE A 63 -1.58 -1.88 -3.22
C ILE A 63 -1.17 -0.64 -4.03
N VAL A 64 -0.13 -0.72 -4.87
CA VAL A 64 0.33 0.37 -5.74
C VAL A 64 -0.77 0.79 -6.72
N GLN A 65 -1.42 -0.18 -7.37
CA GLN A 65 -2.56 0.09 -8.26
C GLN A 65 -3.66 0.84 -7.51
N LYS A 66 -4.00 0.41 -6.30
CA LYS A 66 -5.03 1.07 -5.51
C LYS A 66 -4.64 2.48 -5.08
N LEU A 67 -3.39 2.70 -4.69
CA LEU A 67 -2.85 4.02 -4.40
C LEU A 67 -2.94 4.95 -5.61
N ASN A 68 -2.65 4.45 -6.81
CA ASN A 68 -2.76 5.24 -8.04
C ASN A 68 -4.22 5.60 -8.37
N GLU A 69 -5.17 4.68 -8.19
CA GLU A 69 -6.60 4.98 -8.33
C GLU A 69 -7.06 6.08 -7.35
N LEU A 70 -6.63 5.99 -6.08
CA LEU A 70 -7.01 6.98 -5.06
C LEU A 70 -6.42 8.36 -5.38
N ARG A 71 -5.17 8.42 -5.84
CA ARG A 71 -4.53 9.68 -6.28
C ARG A 71 -5.26 10.30 -7.47
N ALA A 72 -5.60 9.50 -8.49
CA ALA A 72 -6.34 9.98 -9.66
C ALA A 72 -7.72 10.53 -9.27
N LYS A 73 -8.43 9.87 -8.36
CA LYS A 73 -9.73 10.35 -7.84
C LYS A 73 -9.60 11.66 -7.06
N SER A 74 -8.55 11.81 -6.24
CA SER A 74 -8.28 13.07 -5.52
C SER A 74 -8.04 14.23 -6.49
N GLN A 75 -7.22 14.02 -7.52
CA GLN A 75 -6.92 15.06 -8.51
C GLN A 75 -8.16 15.52 -9.29
N ILE A 76 -9.07 14.59 -9.62
CA ILE A 76 -10.34 14.93 -10.27
C ILE A 76 -11.21 15.78 -9.34
N LEU A 77 -11.31 15.41 -8.06
CA LEU A 77 -12.10 16.17 -7.08
C LEU A 77 -11.55 17.59 -6.85
N ASP A 78 -10.23 17.74 -6.75
CA ASP A 78 -9.58 19.05 -6.58
C ASP A 78 -9.79 19.94 -7.81
N GLY A 79 -9.78 19.37 -9.03
CA GLY A 79 -10.08 20.09 -10.28
C GLY A 79 -11.54 20.55 -10.40
N VAL A 80 -12.50 19.76 -9.91
CA VAL A 80 -13.92 20.14 -9.86
C VAL A 80 -14.16 21.24 -8.82
N MET A 81 -13.48 21.21 -7.68
CA MET A 81 -13.59 22.29 -6.68
C MET A 81 -12.96 23.60 -7.16
N SER A 82 -11.87 23.54 -7.92
CA SER A 82 -11.23 24.72 -8.52
C SER A 82 -12.06 25.40 -9.64
N SER A 83 -13.15 24.77 -10.09
CA SER A 83 -14.04 25.31 -11.13
C SER A 83 -15.38 25.86 -10.59
N TYR A 84 -15.58 25.82 -9.26
CA TYR A 84 -16.63 26.56 -8.58
C TYR A 84 -16.05 27.88 -8.05
N ASP A 85 -16.15 28.94 -8.86
CA ASP A 85 -16.14 30.33 -8.40
C ASP A 85 -17.60 30.78 -8.21
N PRO A 86 -18.17 30.69 -7.00
CA PRO A 86 -19.23 31.59 -6.62
C PRO A 86 -18.54 32.87 -6.14
N ALA A 87 -18.76 33.96 -6.88
CA ALA A 87 -18.27 35.28 -6.53
C ALA A 87 -18.18 35.54 -5.01
N GLY A 88 -16.95 35.73 -4.52
CA GLY A 88 -16.64 36.48 -3.30
C GLY A 88 -16.90 35.80 -1.95
N CYS A 89 -15.88 35.90 -1.09
CA CYS A 89 -15.85 35.83 0.38
C CYS A 89 -16.99 35.10 1.12
#